data_AF-A0A6S6TU64-F1
#
_entry.id   AF-A0A6S6TU64-F1
#
_cell.length_a   1.000
_cell.length_b   1.000
_cell.length_c   1.000
_cell.angle_alpha   90.00
_cell.angle_beta   90.00
_cell.angle_gamma   90.00
#
_symmetry.space_group_name_H-M   'P 1'
#
loop_
_entity.id
_entity.type
_entity.pdbx_description
1 polymer ?
#
loop_
_entity_poly.entity_id
_entity_poly.type
_entity_poly.pdbx_seq_one_letter_code
_entity_poly.pdbx_strand_id
1 'polypeptide(L)' 'MKLLHTSDWHLGQNFMGKSREEEHEAFLSWLLLIIEENGIDTLVIAGDIFDT' A
#
# COMPACT_ATOMS: atom_id res chain seq x y z
N MET A 1 5.04 -14.79 14.94
CA MET A 1 5.36 -13.53 14.26
C MET A 1 5.01 -13.69 12.78
N LYS A 2 3.97 -13.00 12.31
CA LYS A 2 3.54 -12.97 10.91
C LYS A 2 3.95 -11.65 10.28
N LEU A 3 4.59 -11.74 9.12
CA LEU A 3 5.02 -10.59 8.34
C LEU A 3 4.11 -10.46 7.11
N LEU A 4 3.74 -9.25 6.76
CA LEU A 4 3.20 -8.91 5.44
C LEU A 4 4.24 -8.05 4.71
N HIS A 5 4.57 -8.42 3.49
CA HIS A 5 5.57 -7.73 2.68
C HIS A 5 4.94 -7.23 1.38
N THR A 6 5.16 -5.96 1.07
CA THR A 6 4.74 -5.27 -0.14
C THR A 6 5.82 -4.27 -0.55
N SER A 7 5.71 -3.65 -1.71
CA SER A 7 6.67 -2.68 -2.25
C SER A 7 5.98 -1.80 -3.30
N ASP A 8 6.68 -0.77 -3.77
CA ASP A 8 6.34 -0.03 -5.00
C ASP A 8 4.91 0.55 -5.01
N TRP A 9 4.57 1.26 -3.93
CA TRP A 9 3.26 1.90 -3.81
C TRP A 9 3.11 3.12 -4.72
N HIS A 10 4.20 3.85 -4.99
CA HIS A 10 4.20 5.04 -5.83
C HIS A 10 3.04 6.01 -5.49
N LEU A 11 2.83 6.28 -4.20
CA LEU A 11 1.81 7.24 -3.78
C LEU A 11 2.11 8.61 -4.40
N GLY A 12 1.05 9.25 -4.91
CA GLY A 12 1.17 10.51 -5.65
C GLY A 12 1.49 10.37 -7.13
N GLN A 13 1.59 9.14 -7.68
CA GLN A 13 1.81 8.93 -9.11
C GLN A 13 0.78 9.67 -9.96
N ASN A 14 1.29 10.44 -10.93
CA ASN A 14 0.49 11.01 -12.00
C ASN A 14 0.57 10.11 -13.25
N PHE A 15 -0.43 9.27 -13.42
CA PHE A 15 -0.48 8.30 -14.51
C PHE A 15 -1.24 8.88 -15.70
N MET A 16 -0.51 9.29 -16.75
CA MET A 16 -1.09 9.87 -17.97
C MET A 16 -2.03 11.06 -17.71
N GLY A 17 -1.68 11.92 -16.73
CA GLY A 17 -2.49 13.08 -16.35
C GLY A 17 -3.64 12.74 -15.38
N LYS A 18 -3.67 11.55 -14.81
CA LYS A 18 -4.66 11.09 -13.83
C LYS A 18 -4.00 10.75 -12.49
N SER A 19 -4.65 11.18 -11.42
CA SER A 19 -4.31 10.73 -10.07
C SER A 19 -4.69 9.25 -9.89
N ARG A 20 -3.93 8.54 -9.06
CA ARG A 20 -4.19 7.17 -8.60
C ARG A 20 -4.79 7.12 -7.19
N GLU A 21 -5.17 8.27 -6.64
CA GLU A 21 -5.60 8.42 -5.25
C GLU A 21 -6.74 7.49 -4.85
N GLU A 22 -7.82 7.41 -5.64
CA GLU A 22 -8.96 6.53 -5.34
C GLU A 22 -8.55 5.05 -5.27
N GLU A 23 -7.66 4.62 -6.15
CA GLU A 23 -7.16 3.25 -6.19
C GLU A 23 -6.23 2.96 -5.01
N HIS A 24 -5.36 3.91 -4.66
CA HIS A 24 -4.49 3.79 -3.49
C HIS A 24 -5.27 3.82 -2.18
N GLU A 25 -6.32 4.64 -2.06
CA GLU A 25 -7.20 4.65 -0.90
C GLU A 25 -7.91 3.30 -0.71
N ALA A 26 -8.43 2.73 -1.80
CA ALA A 26 -9.04 1.40 -1.78
C ALA A 26 -8.02 0.32 -1.39
N PHE A 27 -6.81 0.36 -1.94
CA PHE A 27 -5.73 -0.55 -1.59
C PHE A 27 -5.34 -0.45 -0.11
N LEU A 28 -5.14 0.75 0.42
CA LEU A 28 -4.77 0.96 1.83
C LEU A 28 -5.87 0.51 2.79
N SER A 29 -7.13 0.78 2.44
CA SER A 29 -8.29 0.31 3.21
C SER A 29 -8.37 -1.21 3.24
N TRP A 30 -8.19 -1.87 2.10
CA TRP A 30 -8.12 -3.32 2.00
C TRP A 30 -6.93 -3.89 2.78
N LEU A 31 -5.75 -3.26 2.69
CA LEU A 31 -4.54 -3.70 3.36
C LEU A 31 -4.69 -3.71 4.89
N LEU A 32 -5.34 -2.68 5.45
CA LEU A 32 -5.65 -2.61 6.87
C LEU A 32 -6.53 -3.79 7.32
N LEU A 33 -7.59 -4.10 6.56
CA LEU A 33 -8.46 -5.25 6.83
C LEU A 33 -7.66 -6.56 6.81
N ILE A 34 -6.79 -6.75 5.81
CA ILE A 34 -5.93 -7.95 5.73
C ILE A 34 -5.01 -8.06 6.94
N ILE A 35 -4.41 -6.95 7.38
CA ILE A 35 -3.51 -6.92 8.54
C ILE A 35 -4.25 -7.37 9.80
N GLU A 36 -5.47 -6.85 10.03
CA GLU A 36 -6.30 -7.18 11.18
C GLU A 36 -6.78 -8.65 11.13
N GLU A 37 -7.41 -9.07 10.03
CA GLU A 37 -8.01 -10.41 9.90
C GLU A 37 -6.98 -11.52 10.03
N ASN A 38 -5.75 -11.30 9.56
CA ASN A 38 -4.69 -12.29 9.58
C ASN A 38 -3.81 -12.23 10.83
N GLY A 39 -4.00 -11.22 11.69
CA GLY A 39 -3.14 -10.98 12.86
C GLY A 39 -1.68 -10.79 12.44
N ILE A 40 -1.45 -9.87 11.49
CA ILE A 40 -0.10 -9.54 11.03
C ILE A 40 0.60 -8.70 12.11
N ASP A 41 1.81 -9.12 12.50
CA ASP A 41 2.58 -8.45 13.55
C ASP A 41 3.44 -7.30 12.98
N THR A 42 3.80 -7.38 11.70
CA THR A 42 4.67 -6.38 11.05
C THR A 42 4.36 -6.28 9.56
N LEU A 43 4.17 -5.06 9.07
CA LEU A 43 4.13 -4.72 7.65
C LEU A 43 5.52 -4.21 7.23
N VAL A 44 6.07 -4.77 6.16
CA VAL A 44 7.29 -4.29 5.51
C VAL A 44 6.93 -3.76 4.13
N ILE A 45 7.37 -2.54 3.84
CA ILE A 45 7.23 -1.90 2.54
C ILE A 45 8.65 -1.72 1.98
N ALA A 46 9.02 -2.54 0.99
CA ALA A 46 10.36 -2.57 0.44
C ALA A 46 10.57 -1.53 -0.67
N GLY A 47 10.59 -0.26 -0.29
CA GLY A 47 10.91 0.85 -1.18
C GLY A 47 9.71 1.44 -1.93
N ASP A 48 9.97 2.57 -2.59
CA ASP A 48 9.07 3.29 -3.50
C ASP A 48 7.67 3.54 -2.93
N ILE A 49 7.64 4.11 -1.73
CA ILE A 49 6.40 4.55 -1.06
C ILE A 49 5.76 5.70 -1.82
N PHE A 50 6.55 6.67 -2.26
CA PHE A 50 6.10 7.83 -3.04
C PHE A 50 6.70 7.79 -4.43
N ASP A 51 5.98 8.34 -5.41
CA ASP A 51 6.45 8.40 -6.81
C ASP A 51 7.56 9.45 -7.02
N THR A 52 7.56 10.54 -6.23
CA THR A 52 8.54 11.63 -6.26
C THR A 52 8.80 12.22 -4.89
#